data_AF-A0A936EM16-F1
#
_entry.id   AF-A0A936EM16-F1
#
_cell.length_a   1.000
_cell.length_b   1.000
_cell.length_c   1.000
_cell.angle_alpha   90.00
_cell.angle_beta   90.00
_cell.angle_gamma   90.00
#
_symmetry.space_group_name_H-M   'P 1'
#
loop_
_entity.id
_entity.type
_entity.pdbx_description
1 polymer ?
#
loop_
_entity_poly.entity_id
_entity_poly.type
_entity_poly.pdbx_seq_one_letter_code
_entity_poly.pdbx_strand_id
1 'polypeptide(L)'
;MAHHINESYYGKHFVWCSPVFNTEKLDSLSMFKKIPPSSNPYTIYQRLKQDCSNGDLHSSLITQNKSGLKRGAIEMLSNAVIDNLDFARINKIIDSATIEQFYPLLYLIPKTAVEKRVKLVDVNSMANPLSVEYQIEDLIKSEFEIIEP
;
A
#
# COMPACT_ATOMS: atom_id res chain seq x y z
N MET A 1 -8.08 3.40 -5.01
CA MET A 1 -7.91 4.83 -4.63
C MET A 1 -6.46 5.29 -4.65
N ALA A 2 -5.58 4.71 -3.82
CA ALA A 2 -4.18 5.14 -3.70
C ALA A 2 -3.44 5.28 -5.04
N HIS A 3 -3.55 4.27 -5.90
CA HIS A 3 -2.99 4.29 -7.26
C HIS A 3 -3.42 5.51 -8.07
N HIS A 4 -4.72 5.82 -8.05
CA HIS A 4 -5.29 6.94 -8.81
C HIS A 4 -4.74 8.30 -8.35
N ILE A 5 -4.61 8.50 -7.03
CA ILE A 5 -4.01 9.72 -6.48
C ILE A 5 -2.54 9.82 -6.93
N ASN A 6 -1.78 8.74 -6.80
CA ASN A 6 -0.37 8.73 -7.16
C ASN A 6 -0.14 9.05 -8.65
N GLU A 7 -0.92 8.43 -9.54
CA GLU A 7 -0.84 8.70 -10.99
C GLU A 7 -1.24 10.12 -11.36
N SER A 8 -2.28 10.67 -10.70
CA SER A 8 -2.87 11.95 -11.10
C SER A 8 -2.14 13.16 -10.51
N TYR A 9 -1.47 12.99 -9.36
CA TYR A 9 -0.89 14.12 -8.61
C TYR A 9 0.60 13.98 -8.33
N TYR A 10 1.11 12.77 -8.10
CA TYR A 10 2.49 12.59 -7.61
C TYR A 10 3.45 12.08 -8.69
N GLY A 11 2.96 11.36 -9.70
CA GLY A 11 3.76 10.72 -10.75
C GLY A 11 4.60 9.53 -10.30
N LYS A 12 4.57 9.18 -9.00
CA LYS A 12 5.33 8.10 -8.37
C LYS A 12 4.55 7.47 -7.22
N HIS A 13 4.94 6.27 -6.84
CA HIS A 13 4.29 5.50 -5.79
C HIS A 13 5.28 5.23 -4.65
N PHE A 14 4.88 5.65 -3.45
CA PHE A 14 5.42 5.08 -2.22
C PHE A 14 4.71 3.75 -1.95
N VAL A 15 5.47 2.67 -1.88
CA VAL A 15 4.93 1.33 -1.59
C VAL A 15 5.68 0.67 -0.44
N TRP A 16 4.92 0.02 0.42
CA TRP A 16 5.41 -0.89 1.46
C TRP A 16 5.07 -2.31 0.99
N CYS A 17 6.09 -3.13 0.76
CA CYS A 17 5.92 -4.43 0.14
C CYS A 17 6.61 -5.55 0.92
N SER A 18 6.14 -6.77 0.68
CA SER A 18 6.71 -8.01 1.20
C SER A 18 7.34 -8.79 0.04
N PRO A 19 8.43 -9.54 0.27
CA PRO A 19 9.03 -10.40 -0.76
C PRO A 19 8.13 -11.59 -1.12
N VAL A 20 7.10 -11.88 -0.31
CA VAL A 20 6.18 -12.99 -0.50
C VAL A 20 4.73 -12.51 -0.38
N PHE A 21 3.87 -12.99 -1.27
CA PHE A 21 2.45 -12.61 -1.28
C PHE A 21 1.61 -13.40 -0.27
N ASN A 22 1.73 -14.74 -0.27
CA ASN A 22 1.00 -15.62 0.63
C ASN A 22 1.97 -16.53 1.40
N THR A 23 2.08 -16.26 2.71
CA THR A 23 3.02 -16.96 3.61
C THR A 23 2.57 -18.39 3.94
N GLU A 24 1.27 -18.70 3.82
CA GLU A 24 0.71 -20.02 4.12
C GLU A 24 1.15 -21.07 3.09
N LYS A 25 1.39 -20.64 1.85
CA LYS A 25 1.88 -21.50 0.75
C LYS A 25 3.38 -21.78 0.80
N LEU A 26 4.11 -21.16 1.73
CA LEU A 26 5.54 -21.37 1.86
C LEU A 26 5.87 -22.66 2.60
N ASP A 27 7.05 -23.21 2.33
CA ASP A 27 7.61 -24.32 3.09
C ASP A 27 7.73 -23.98 4.59
N SER A 28 7.63 -24.99 5.48
CA SER A 28 7.73 -24.82 6.94
C SER A 28 9.05 -24.20 7.40
N LEU A 29 10.13 -24.38 6.62
CA LEU A 29 11.46 -23.86 6.91
C LEU A 29 11.69 -22.44 6.38
N SER A 30 10.74 -21.88 5.62
CA SER A 30 10.87 -20.52 5.10
C SER A 30 10.86 -19.49 6.24
N MET A 31 11.85 -18.60 6.25
CA MET A 31 11.92 -17.50 7.22
C MET A 31 10.69 -16.58 7.17
N PHE A 32 10.05 -16.47 6.00
CA PHE A 32 8.88 -15.61 5.80
C PHE A 32 7.58 -16.24 6.29
N LYS A 33 7.57 -17.52 6.70
CA LYS A 33 6.37 -18.19 7.21
C LYS A 33 5.90 -17.66 8.57
N LYS A 34 6.79 -16.96 9.28
CA LYS A 34 6.51 -16.33 10.59
C LYS A 34 5.90 -14.93 10.48
N ILE A 35 5.78 -14.38 9.27
CA ILE A 35 5.11 -13.09 9.05
C ILE A 35 3.66 -13.21 9.55
N PRO A 36 3.22 -12.37 10.50
CA PRO A 36 1.88 -12.44 11.06
C PRO A 36 0.83 -12.01 10.02
N PRO A 37 -0.44 -12.39 10.22
CA PRO A 37 -1.53 -12.04 9.31
C PRO A 37 -1.70 -10.53 9.06
N SER A 38 -1.35 -9.67 10.03
CA SER A 38 -1.40 -8.21 9.91
C SER A 38 -0.32 -7.62 8.98
N SER A 39 0.70 -8.40 8.65
CA SER A 39 1.78 -8.06 7.70
C SER A 39 1.76 -8.95 6.44
N ASN A 40 0.82 -9.90 6.35
CA ASN A 40 0.71 -10.82 5.22
C ASN A 40 -0.12 -10.17 4.10
N PRO A 41 0.46 -9.86 2.93
CA PRO A 41 -0.26 -9.20 1.84
C PRO A 41 -1.53 -9.94 1.41
N TYR A 42 -1.50 -11.28 1.39
CA TYR A 42 -2.67 -12.08 1.05
C TYR A 42 -3.82 -11.87 2.05
N THR A 43 -3.54 -11.92 3.35
CA THR A 43 -4.57 -11.72 4.38
C THR A 43 -5.14 -10.30 4.34
N ILE A 44 -4.28 -9.30 4.19
CA ILE A 44 -4.69 -7.90 4.08
C ILE A 44 -5.58 -7.70 2.83
N TYR A 45 -5.16 -8.25 1.69
CA TYR A 45 -5.93 -8.21 0.45
C TYR A 45 -7.30 -8.84 0.62
N GLN A 46 -7.37 -10.07 1.15
CA GLN A 46 -8.65 -10.78 1.32
C GLN A 46 -9.60 -10.05 2.26
N ARG A 47 -9.10 -9.52 3.38
CA ARG A 47 -9.92 -8.74 4.32
C ARG A 47 -10.46 -7.46 3.68
N LEU A 48 -9.59 -6.68 3.05
CA LEU A 48 -10.02 -5.43 2.41
C LEU A 48 -10.98 -5.69 1.24
N LYS A 49 -10.74 -6.74 0.44
CA LYS A 49 -11.65 -7.19 -0.62
C LYS A 49 -13.02 -7.56 -0.05
N GLN A 50 -13.06 -8.33 1.04
CA GLN A 50 -14.29 -8.74 1.70
C GLN A 50 -15.07 -7.55 2.27
N ASP A 51 -14.39 -6.64 2.97
CA ASP A 51 -15.00 -5.41 3.51
C ASP A 51 -15.59 -4.56 2.38
N CYS A 52 -14.89 -4.46 1.25
CA CYS A 52 -15.39 -3.76 0.07
C CYS A 52 -16.60 -4.44 -0.56
N SER A 53 -16.53 -5.76 -0.77
CA SER A 53 -17.61 -6.53 -1.40
C SER A 53 -18.89 -6.58 -0.56
N ASN A 54 -18.78 -6.51 0.77
CA ASN A 54 -19.94 -6.48 1.66
C ASN A 54 -20.50 -5.06 1.88
N GLY A 55 -19.79 -4.03 1.41
CA GLY A 55 -20.16 -2.63 1.69
C GLY A 55 -20.05 -2.27 3.18
N ASP A 56 -19.03 -2.78 3.90
CA ASP A 56 -18.85 -2.49 5.33
C ASP A 56 -18.42 -1.04 5.58
N LEU A 57 -19.41 -0.20 5.92
CA LEU A 57 -19.26 1.22 6.22
C LEU A 57 -18.41 1.50 7.48
N HIS A 58 -18.16 0.48 8.31
CA HIS A 58 -17.38 0.59 9.54
C HIS A 58 -16.04 -0.16 9.46
N SER A 59 -15.59 -0.53 8.25
CA SER A 59 -14.29 -1.16 8.06
C SER A 59 -13.15 -0.28 8.64
N SER A 60 -12.51 -0.83 9.67
CA SER A 60 -11.33 -0.22 10.27
C SER A 60 -10.16 -0.13 9.28
N LEU A 61 -10.06 -1.07 8.33
CA LEU A 61 -9.03 -1.07 7.29
C LEU A 61 -9.22 0.10 6.31
N ILE A 62 -10.46 0.36 5.87
CA ILE A 62 -10.77 1.52 5.01
C ILE A 62 -10.48 2.82 5.76
N THR A 63 -10.84 2.91 7.03
CA THR A 63 -10.55 4.09 7.87
C THR A 63 -9.06 4.34 8.02
N GLN A 64 -8.27 3.28 8.25
CA GLN A 64 -6.81 3.35 8.29
C GLN A 64 -6.22 3.75 6.92
N ASN A 65 -6.77 3.22 5.82
CA ASN A 65 -6.35 3.57 4.46
C ASN A 65 -6.57 5.07 4.17
N LYS A 66 -7.77 5.60 4.45
CA LYS A 66 -8.07 7.03 4.36
C LYS A 66 -7.09 7.88 5.17
N SER A 67 -6.82 7.48 6.41
CA SER A 67 -5.87 8.18 7.29
C SER A 67 -4.44 8.14 6.73
N GLY A 68 -4.02 7.01 6.15
CA GLY A 68 -2.75 6.87 5.44
C GLY A 68 -2.63 7.79 4.23
N LEU A 69 -3.66 7.84 3.39
CA LEU A 69 -3.70 8.71 2.21
C LEU A 69 -3.62 10.19 2.57
N LYS A 70 -4.35 10.62 3.61
CA LYS A 70 -4.28 12.01 4.10
C LYS A 70 -2.90 12.36 4.63
N ARG A 71 -2.27 11.47 5.41
CA ARG A 71 -0.87 11.67 5.85
C ARG A 71 0.08 11.77 4.66
N GLY A 72 -0.08 10.90 3.66
CA GLY A 72 0.71 10.97 2.42
C GLY A 72 0.53 12.30 1.70
N ALA A 73 -0.70 12.82 1.60
CA ALA A 73 -0.96 14.13 0.98
C ALA A 73 -0.31 15.28 1.76
N ILE A 74 -0.31 15.23 3.10
CA ILE A 74 0.39 16.23 3.93
C ILE A 74 1.89 16.21 3.63
N GLU A 75 2.49 15.02 3.54
CA GLU A 75 3.92 14.85 3.23
C GLU A 75 4.27 15.29 1.80
N MET A 76 3.39 15.06 0.83
CA MET A 76 3.62 15.54 -0.54
C MET A 76 3.51 17.07 -0.62
N LEU A 77 2.63 17.70 0.16
CA LEU A 77 2.52 19.15 0.26
C LEU A 77 3.76 19.75 0.94
N SER A 78 4.22 19.17 2.06
CA SER A 78 5.40 19.66 2.79
C SER A 78 6.68 19.61 1.93
N ASN A 79 6.79 18.59 1.07
CA ASN A 79 7.89 18.43 0.13
C ASN A 79 7.69 19.18 -1.20
N ALA A 80 6.66 20.03 -1.31
CA ALA A 80 6.33 20.81 -2.50
C ALA A 80 6.12 19.96 -3.79
N VAL A 81 5.71 18.70 -3.64
CA VAL A 81 5.33 17.81 -4.76
C VAL A 81 3.96 18.20 -5.30
N ILE A 82 3.07 18.66 -4.42
CA ILE A 82 1.75 19.21 -4.75
C ILE A 82 1.59 20.60 -4.14
N ASP A 83 0.64 21.38 -4.65
CA ASP A 83 0.26 22.66 -4.07
C ASP A 83 -0.98 22.56 -3.14
N ASN A 84 -1.41 23.69 -2.57
CA ASN A 84 -2.58 23.74 -1.68
C ASN A 84 -3.89 23.38 -2.39
N LEU A 85 -4.00 23.67 -3.69
CA LEU A 85 -5.20 23.37 -4.48
C LEU A 85 -5.31 21.87 -4.71
N ASP A 86 -4.23 21.21 -5.09
CA ASP A 86 -4.15 19.76 -5.25
C ASP A 86 -4.33 19.04 -3.92
N PHE A 87 -3.74 19.54 -2.82
CA PHE A 87 -3.97 19.02 -1.49
C PHE A 87 -5.46 19.05 -1.10
N ALA A 88 -6.16 20.17 -1.36
CA ALA A 88 -7.60 20.28 -1.09
C ALA A 88 -8.42 19.32 -1.97
N ARG A 89 -8.05 19.15 -3.25
CA ARG A 89 -8.69 18.19 -4.16
C ARG A 89 -8.51 16.76 -3.70
N ILE A 90 -7.30 16.36 -3.34
CA ILE A 90 -6.99 15.01 -2.84
C ILE A 90 -7.80 14.71 -1.58
N ASN A 91 -7.84 15.64 -0.61
CA ASN A 91 -8.65 15.45 0.59
C ASN A 91 -10.14 15.31 0.26
N LYS A 92 -10.66 16.12 -0.67
CA LYS A 92 -12.05 16.01 -1.10
C LYS A 92 -12.33 14.65 -1.74
N ILE A 93 -11.44 14.15 -2.59
CA ILE A 93 -11.53 12.82 -3.22
C ILE A 93 -11.56 11.73 -2.15
N ILE A 94 -10.66 11.77 -1.16
CA ILE A 94 -10.59 10.78 -0.07
C ILE A 94 -11.88 10.80 0.78
N ASP A 95 -12.41 11.99 1.07
CA ASP A 95 -13.58 12.16 1.93
C ASP A 95 -14.88 11.74 1.23
N SER A 96 -15.00 12.00 -0.08
CA SER A 96 -16.15 11.57 -0.88
C SER A 96 -16.04 10.14 -1.41
N ALA A 97 -14.94 9.44 -1.11
CA ALA A 97 -14.67 8.12 -1.66
C ALA A 97 -15.69 7.08 -1.20
N THR A 98 -16.27 6.34 -2.16
CA THR A 98 -17.11 5.18 -1.87
C THR A 98 -16.26 3.99 -1.46
N ILE A 99 -16.88 2.99 -0.82
CA ILE A 99 -16.19 1.78 -0.36
C ILE A 99 -15.52 1.04 -1.53
N GLU A 100 -16.19 0.95 -2.68
CA GLU A 100 -15.71 0.24 -3.86
C GLU A 100 -14.39 0.84 -4.38
N GLN A 101 -14.16 2.14 -4.17
CA GLN A 101 -12.91 2.78 -4.58
C GLN A 101 -11.71 2.37 -3.71
N PHE A 102 -11.94 1.71 -2.57
CA PHE A 102 -10.91 1.11 -1.72
C PHE A 102 -10.64 -0.36 -2.04
N TYR A 103 -11.25 -0.91 -3.10
CA TYR A 103 -10.95 -2.28 -3.54
C TYR A 103 -9.43 -2.46 -3.68
N PRO A 104 -8.86 -3.52 -3.09
CA PRO A 104 -7.42 -3.67 -3.02
C PRO A 104 -6.84 -3.96 -4.42
N LEU A 105 -5.68 -3.38 -4.69
CA LEU A 105 -4.89 -3.66 -5.89
C LEU A 105 -3.61 -4.39 -5.47
N LEU A 106 -3.13 -5.31 -6.30
CA LEU A 106 -1.86 -5.99 -6.09
C LEU A 106 -0.85 -5.55 -7.15
N TYR A 107 0.33 -5.10 -6.71
CA TYR A 107 1.43 -4.72 -7.60
C TYR A 107 2.43 -5.87 -7.68
N LEU A 108 2.67 -6.35 -8.90
CA LEU A 108 3.78 -7.24 -9.22
C LEU A 108 4.99 -6.39 -9.61
N ILE A 109 5.98 -6.34 -8.74
CA ILE A 109 7.19 -5.51 -8.91
C ILE A 109 8.38 -6.42 -9.20
N PRO A 110 8.96 -6.42 -10.42
CA PRO A 110 10.17 -7.16 -10.71
C PRO A 110 11.34 -6.64 -9.86
N LYS A 111 11.94 -7.52 -9.05
CA LYS A 111 13.05 -7.15 -8.15
C LYS A 111 14.19 -6.43 -8.89
N THR A 112 14.53 -6.88 -10.09
CA THR A 112 15.60 -6.31 -10.92
C THR A 112 15.37 -4.86 -11.30
N ALA A 113 14.11 -4.38 -11.34
CA ALA A 113 13.78 -3.00 -11.65
C ALA A 113 14.03 -2.05 -10.46
N VAL A 114 14.02 -2.57 -9.22
CA VAL A 114 13.95 -1.76 -8.00
C VAL A 114 15.05 -2.06 -6.99
N GLU A 115 15.88 -3.08 -7.20
CA GLU A 115 16.82 -3.62 -6.19
C GLU A 115 17.73 -2.58 -5.52
N LYS A 116 18.13 -1.52 -6.24
CA LYS A 116 19.01 -0.46 -5.72
C LYS A 116 18.27 0.60 -4.89
N ARG A 117 16.94 0.65 -4.99
CA ARG A 117 16.06 1.64 -4.33
C ARG A 117 15.21 1.01 -3.22
N VAL A 118 15.17 -0.32 -3.16
CA VAL A 118 14.51 -1.06 -2.08
C VAL A 118 15.24 -0.79 -0.76
N LYS A 119 14.51 -0.26 0.21
CA LYS A 119 14.98 -0.07 1.59
C LYS A 119 14.35 -1.13 2.48
N LEU A 120 15.17 -1.78 3.30
CA LEU A 120 14.64 -2.58 4.40
C LEU A 120 13.98 -1.63 5.40
N VAL A 121 12.76 -1.96 5.82
CA VAL A 121 12.06 -1.16 6.83
C VAL A 121 12.81 -1.26 8.15
N ASP A 122 12.93 -0.15 8.89
CA ASP A 122 13.50 -0.17 10.23
C ASP A 122 12.61 -0.96 11.20
N VAL A 123 13.20 -1.75 12.10
CA VAL A 123 12.46 -2.61 13.05
C VAL A 123 11.44 -1.84 13.89
N ASN A 124 11.70 -0.57 14.20
CA ASN A 124 10.77 0.27 14.97
C ASN A 124 9.55 0.73 14.16
N SER A 125 9.63 0.65 12.84
CA SER A 125 8.53 0.99 11.93
C SER A 125 7.74 -0.24 11.49
N MET A 126 8.30 -1.45 11.63
CA MET A 126 7.63 -2.70 11.27
C MET A 126 6.43 -2.98 12.17
N ALA A 127 5.36 -3.53 11.59
CA ALA A 127 4.24 -4.05 12.39
C ALA A 127 4.66 -5.31 13.19
N ASN A 128 5.73 -6.00 12.78
CA ASN A 128 6.33 -7.10 13.52
C ASN A 128 7.86 -7.19 13.25
N PRO A 129 8.71 -7.27 14.29
CA PRO A 129 10.18 -7.35 14.15
C PRO A 129 10.72 -8.52 13.34
N LEU A 130 9.92 -9.57 13.14
CA LEU A 130 10.30 -10.76 12.38
C LEU A 130 9.82 -10.71 10.92
N SER A 131 9.06 -9.68 10.53
CA SER A 131 8.64 -9.49 9.15
C SER A 131 9.73 -8.81 8.34
N VAL A 132 10.17 -9.45 7.26
CA VAL A 132 11.03 -8.77 6.28
C VAL A 132 10.14 -7.94 5.37
N GLU A 133 10.12 -6.64 5.62
CA GLU A 133 9.32 -5.67 4.88
C GLU A 133 10.22 -4.66 4.17
N TYR A 134 9.79 -4.22 3.00
CA TYR A 134 10.54 -3.33 2.13
C TYR A 134 9.75 -2.08 1.82
N GLN A 135 10.45 -0.97 1.62
CA GLN A 135 9.90 0.28 1.11
C GLN A 135 10.57 0.66 -0.21
N ILE A 136 9.76 1.16 -1.14
CA ILE A 136 10.20 1.81 -2.37
C ILE A 136 9.47 3.14 -2.43
N GLU A 137 10.20 4.24 -2.39
CA GLU A 137 9.64 5.59 -2.23
C GLU A 137 9.21 6.25 -3.55
N ASP A 138 9.76 5.78 -4.66
CA ASP A 138 9.69 6.42 -5.98
C ASP A 138 9.36 5.41 -7.09
N LEU A 139 8.53 4.41 -6.81
CA LEU A 139 8.13 3.40 -7.80
C LEU A 139 7.32 4.05 -8.94
N ILE A 140 7.80 3.92 -10.18
CA ILE A 140 7.12 4.48 -11.36
C ILE A 140 6.25 3.43 -12.06
N LYS A 141 5.29 3.89 -12.86
CA LYS A 141 4.28 3.04 -13.53
C LYS A 141 4.87 1.89 -14.35
N SER A 142 6.02 2.10 -15.00
CA SER A 142 6.66 1.08 -15.84
C SER A 142 7.38 -0.02 -15.05
N GLU A 143 7.46 0.11 -13.72
CA GLU A 143 8.20 -0.81 -12.85
C GLU A 143 7.29 -1.83 -12.14
N PHE A 144 5.99 -1.80 -12.41
CA PHE A 144 5.06 -2.78 -11.85
C PHE A 144 3.91 -3.06 -12.79
N GLU A 145 3.29 -4.22 -12.56
CA GLU A 145 2.02 -4.59 -13.17
C GLU A 145 0.95 -4.67 -12.09
N ILE A 146 -0.28 -4.24 -12.40
CA ILE A 146 -1.44 -4.44 -11.52
C ILE A 146 -2.08 -5.78 -11.89
N ILE A 147 -2.21 -6.66 -10.90
CA ILE A 147 -2.81 -7.97 -11.07
C ILE A 147 -4.00 -8.17 -10.12
N GLU A 148 -4.95 -9.00 -10.53
CA GLU A 148 -6.10 -9.42 -9.72
C GLU A 148 -5.93 -10.91 -9.33
N PRO A 149 -5.66 -11.22 -8.06
CA PRO A 149 -5.57 -12.59 -7.56
C PRO A 149 -6.92 -13.21 -7.14
#